data_AF-A0AAW7ALW6-F1
#
_entry.id   AF-A0AAW7ALW6-F1
#
_cell.length_a   1.000
_cell.length_b   1.000
_cell.length_c   1.000
_cell.angle_alpha   90.00
_cell.angle_beta   90.00
_cell.angle_gamma   90.00
#
_symmetry.space_group_name_H-M   'P 1'
#
loop_
_entity.id
_entity.type
_entity.pdbx_description
1 polymer ?
#
loop_
_entity_poly.entity_id
_entity_poly.type
_entity_poly.pdbx_seq_one_letter_code
_entity_poly.pdbx_strand_id
1 'polypeptide(L)'
;MSNNIFKAATTKQYELAIHIKERIIHDIDNMEDIKELNELANTNIKKEELLNFFIEKNDFKYFIEQNNINTNSVIVSAMLKLSR
;
A
#
# COMPACT_ATOMS: atom_id res chain seq x y z
N MET A 1 -29.59 12.91 -18.99
CA MET A 1 -28.18 12.70 -18.57
C MET A 1 -27.99 11.21 -18.37
N SER A 2 -27.15 10.53 -19.17
CA SER A 2 -26.86 9.10 -18.89
C SER A 2 -25.94 9.01 -17.67
N ASN A 3 -26.43 8.41 -16.59
CA ASN A 3 -25.58 8.06 -15.45
C ASN A 3 -24.77 6.83 -15.86
N ASN A 4 -23.58 7.05 -16.42
CA ASN A 4 -22.68 5.96 -16.78
C ASN A 4 -22.17 5.27 -15.51
N ILE A 5 -22.85 4.18 -15.13
CA ILE A 5 -22.59 3.38 -13.93
C ILE A 5 -21.14 2.87 -13.92
N PHE A 6 -20.58 2.52 -15.08
CA PHE A 6 -19.19 2.09 -15.19
C PHE A 6 -18.22 3.22 -14.81
N LYS A 7 -18.44 4.44 -15.32
CA LYS A 7 -17.63 5.61 -14.95
C LYS A 7 -17.69 5.87 -13.45
N ALA A 8 -18.88 5.80 -12.85
CA ALA A 8 -19.05 5.97 -11.41
C ALA A 8 -18.34 4.87 -10.60
N ALA A 9 -18.38 3.61 -11.06
CA ALA A 9 -17.66 2.51 -10.43
C ALA A 9 -16.13 2.71 -10.50
N THR A 10 -15.61 3.14 -11.66
CA THR A 10 -14.19 3.45 -11.84
C THR A 10 -13.75 4.61 -10.93
N THR A 11 -14.55 5.65 -10.79
CA THR A 11 -14.28 6.75 -9.85
C THR A 11 -14.21 6.25 -8.41
N LYS A 12 -15.19 5.46 -7.96
CA LYS A 12 -15.18 4.89 -6.61
C LYS A 12 -13.99 3.97 -6.37
N GLN A 13 -13.61 3.17 -7.36
CA GLN A 13 -12.43 2.30 -7.29
C GLN A 13 -11.14 3.12 -7.19
N TYR A 14 -11.04 4.22 -7.94
CA TYR A 14 -9.91 5.14 -7.87
C TYR A 14 -9.81 5.80 -6.48
N GLU A 15 -10.91 6.35 -5.98
CA GLU A 15 -10.98 6.94 -4.64
C GLU A 15 -10.60 5.94 -3.55
N LEU A 16 -11.10 4.70 -3.65
CA LEU A 16 -10.77 3.62 -2.73
C LEU A 16 -9.26 3.30 -2.76
N ALA A 17 -8.67 3.19 -3.95
CA ALA A 17 -7.24 2.90 -4.10
C ALA A 17 -6.37 3.99 -3.46
N ILE A 18 -6.74 5.27 -3.66
CA ILE A 18 -6.05 6.40 -3.02
C ILE A 18 -6.17 6.32 -1.50
N HIS A 19 -7.38 6.09 -0.97
CA HIS A 19 -7.60 5.97 0.46
C HIS A 19 -6.75 4.86 1.10
N ILE A 20 -6.67 3.69 0.45
CA ILE A 20 -5.85 2.57 0.94
C ILE A 20 -4.36 2.91 0.90
N LYS A 21 -3.90 3.57 -0.16
CA LYS A 21 -2.52 4.05 -0.28
C LYS A 21 -2.18 5.02 0.86
N GLU A 22 -3.04 6.01 1.09
CA GLU A 22 -2.87 6.99 2.16
C GLU A 22 -2.85 6.34 3.54
N ARG A 23 -3.75 5.38 3.80
CA ARG A 23 -3.76 4.59 5.05
C ARG A 23 -2.43 3.87 5.26
N ILE A 24 -1.94 3.14 4.25
CA ILE A 24 -0.68 2.40 4.36
C ILE A 24 0.49 3.34 4.65
N ILE A 25 0.59 4.47 3.93
CA ILE A 25 1.64 5.46 4.14
C ILE A 25 1.58 6.05 5.54
N HIS A 26 0.38 6.45 5.99
CA HIS A 26 0.16 6.98 7.33
C HIS A 26 0.55 5.98 8.42
N ASP A 27 0.16 4.72 8.27
CA ASP A 27 0.49 3.67 9.23
C ASP A 27 2.00 3.46 9.31
N ILE A 28 2.70 3.40 8.17
CA ILE A 28 4.17 3.30 8.15
C ILE A 28 4.79 4.53 8.82
N ASP A 29 4.34 5.74 8.48
CA ASP A 29 4.91 6.98 9.03
C ASP A 29 4.81 7.02 10.57
N ASN A 30 3.71 6.51 11.13
CA ASN A 30 3.50 6.42 12.58
C ASN A 30 4.15 5.21 13.27
N MET A 31 4.76 4.26 12.55
CA MET A 31 5.53 3.17 13.17
C MET A 31 6.82 3.70 13.77
N GLU A 32 7.13 3.29 15.01
CA GLU A 32 8.39 3.65 15.68
C GLU A 32 9.61 3.11 14.92
N ASP A 33 9.58 1.83 14.56
CA ASP A 33 10.52 1.20 13.64
C ASP A 33 9.84 0.07 12.85
N ILE A 34 10.58 -0.51 11.90
CA ILE A 34 10.13 -1.62 11.04
C ILE A 34 11.00 -2.88 11.22
N LYS A 35 11.70 -3.00 12.35
CA LYS A 35 12.68 -4.07 12.58
C LYS A 35 12.03 -5.44 12.59
N GLU A 36 10.92 -5.59 13.31
CA GLU A 36 10.16 -6.86 13.35
C GLU A 36 9.68 -7.27 11.94
N LEU A 37 9.25 -6.30 11.13
CA LEU A 37 8.80 -6.56 9.76
C LEU A 37 9.96 -6.99 8.85
N ASN A 38 11.13 -6.37 9.02
CA ASN A 38 12.37 -6.77 8.35
C ASN A 38 12.81 -8.18 8.75
N GLU A 39 12.72 -8.53 10.04
CA GLU A 39 13.02 -9.88 10.52
C GLU A 39 12.07 -10.92 9.90
N LEU A 40 10.77 -10.62 9.84
CA LEU A 40 9.77 -11.48 9.20
C LEU A 40 9.99 -11.63 7.69
N ALA A 41 10.40 -10.56 7.01
CA ALA A 41 10.68 -10.57 5.58
C ALA A 41 12.09 -11.08 5.24
N ASN A 42 12.96 -11.28 6.24
CA ASN A 42 14.39 -11.54 6.06
C ASN A 42 15.07 -10.49 5.16
N THR A 43 14.81 -9.21 5.46
CA THR A 43 15.33 -8.04 4.73
C THR A 43 16.01 -7.04 5.66
N ASN A 44 16.67 -6.04 5.09
CA ASN A 44 17.24 -4.90 5.83
C ASN A 44 16.86 -3.57 5.15
N ILE A 45 15.58 -3.46 4.78
CA ILE A 45 15.03 -2.29 4.08
C ILE A 45 14.86 -1.16 5.09
N LYS A 46 15.17 0.06 4.68
CA LYS A 46 14.96 1.25 5.51
C LYS A 46 13.50 1.70 5.48
N LYS A 47 13.02 2.30 6.56
CA LYS A 47 11.64 2.81 6.65
C LYS A 47 11.36 3.83 5.54
N GLU A 48 12.33 4.70 5.26
CA GLU A 48 12.21 5.72 4.22
C GLU A 48 12.13 5.12 2.81
N GLU A 49 12.86 4.03 2.57
CA GLU A 49 12.81 3.31 1.30
C GLU A 49 11.43 2.66 1.08
N LEU A 50 10.87 2.07 2.14
CA LEU A 50 9.53 1.51 2.12
C LEU A 50 8.46 2.58 1.90
N LEU A 51 8.56 3.73 2.57
CA LEU A 51 7.67 4.88 2.37
C LEU A 51 7.71 5.36 0.92
N ASN A 52 8.92 5.57 0.39
CA ASN A 52 9.11 6.01 -0.99
C ASN A 52 8.50 5.01 -1.98
N PHE A 53 8.66 3.70 -1.75
CA PHE A 53 8.03 2.67 -2.57
C PHE A 53 6.51 2.85 -2.67
N PHE A 54 5.81 3.05 -1.55
CA PHE A 54 4.36 3.22 -1.57
C PHE A 54 3.92 4.58 -2.13
N ILE A 55 4.69 5.64 -1.89
CA ILE A 55 4.43 6.98 -2.45
C ILE A 55 4.54 6.97 -3.97
N GLU A 56 5.59 6.35 -4.52
CA GLU A 56 5.82 6.32 -5.97
C GLU A 56 4.94 5.29 -6.70
N LYS A 57 4.45 4.27 -5.99
CA LYS A 57 3.59 3.24 -6.59
C LYS A 57 2.27 3.84 -7.09
N ASN A 58 2.04 3.70 -8.39
CA ASN A 58 0.84 4.17 -9.10
C ASN A 58 -0.06 3.03 -9.61
N ASP A 59 -0.02 1.89 -8.92
CA ASP A 59 -0.79 0.70 -9.28
C ASP A 59 -2.09 0.64 -8.49
N PHE A 60 -3.17 1.20 -9.06
CA PHE A 60 -4.49 1.24 -8.41
C PHE A 60 -5.04 -0.16 -8.11
N LYS A 61 -4.78 -1.12 -9.00
CA LYS A 61 -5.25 -2.50 -8.81
C LYS A 61 -4.59 -3.11 -7.58
N TYR A 62 -3.28 -2.92 -7.44
CA TYR A 62 -2.56 -3.37 -6.25
C TYR A 62 -3.19 -2.85 -4.96
N PHE A 63 -3.50 -1.55 -4.88
CA PHE A 63 -4.09 -0.96 -3.67
C PHE A 63 -5.50 -1.47 -3.38
N ILE A 64 -6.35 -1.60 -4.40
CA ILE A 64 -7.71 -2.15 -4.22
C ILE A 64 -7.65 -3.58 -3.63
N GLU A 65 -6.70 -4.39 -4.09
CA GLU A 65 -6.48 -5.75 -3.56
C GLU A 65 -6.07 -5.75 -2.07
N GLN A 66 -5.58 -4.63 -1.52
CA GLN A 66 -5.17 -4.50 -0.12
C GLN A 66 -6.26 -3.95 0.81
N ASN A 67 -7.47 -3.65 0.32
CA ASN A 67 -8.50 -2.92 1.09
C ASN A 67 -8.75 -3.51 2.49
N ASN A 68 -8.83 -4.84 2.59
CA ASN A 68 -9.13 -5.57 3.83
C ASN A 68 -7.91 -6.30 4.41
N ILE A 69 -6.70 -5.92 4.01
CA ILE A 69 -5.46 -6.54 4.48
C ILE A 69 -4.82 -5.61 5.50
N ASN A 70 -4.32 -6.19 6.60
CA ASN A 70 -3.56 -5.47 7.61
C ASN A 70 -2.28 -4.87 6.97
N THR A 71 -2.01 -3.61 7.27
CA THR A 71 -0.85 -2.88 6.76
C THR A 71 0.47 -3.64 6.97
N ASN A 72 0.69 -4.29 8.12
CA ASN A 72 1.90 -5.08 8.38
C ASN A 72 2.07 -6.21 7.35
N SER A 73 0.99 -6.91 7.00
CA SER A 73 1.04 -7.97 5.96
C SER A 73 1.32 -7.39 4.58
N VAL A 74 0.77 -6.22 4.27
CA VAL A 74 1.05 -5.51 3.00
C VAL A 74 2.52 -5.10 2.93
N ILE A 75 3.06 -4.57 4.03
CA ILE A 75 4.47 -4.17 4.16
C ILE A 75 5.40 -5.37 3.98
N VAL A 76 5.20 -6.46 4.71
CA VAL A 76 6.05 -7.66 4.59
C VAL A 76 6.01 -8.21 3.17
N SER A 77 4.83 -8.24 2.54
CA SER A 77 4.68 -8.64 1.13
C SER A 77 5.44 -7.70 0.17
N ALA A 78 5.43 -6.39 0.42
CA ALA A 78 6.20 -5.42 -0.36
C ALA A 78 7.71 -5.60 -0.16
N MET A 79 8.17 -5.77 1.08
CA MET A 79 9.57 -6.04 1.41
C MET A 79 10.10 -7.28 0.69
N LEU A 80 9.34 -8.38 0.73
CA LEU A 80 9.67 -9.63 0.03
C LEU A 80 9.72 -9.49 -1.51
N LYS A 81 9.02 -8.49 -2.08
CA LYS A 81 9.09 -8.19 -3.52
C LYS A 81 10.29 -7.31 -3.86
N LEU A 82 10.65 -6.37 -2.98
CA LEU A 82 11.80 -5.49 -3.15
C LEU A 82 13.14 -6.21 -2.97
N SER A 83 13.17 -7.29 -2.19
CA SER A 83 14.38 -8.09 -1.95
C SER A 83 14.68 -9.14 -3.04
N ARG A 84 13.81 -9.28 -4.04
CA ARG A 84 13.99 -10.17 -5.20
C ARG A 84 14.58 -9.40 -6.38
#